data_AF-A0AAD1T8V5-F1
#
_entry.id   AF-A0AAD1T8V5-F1
#
_cell.length_a   1.000
_cell.length_b   1.000
_cell.length_c   1.000
_cell.angle_alpha   90.00
_cell.angle_beta   90.00
_cell.angle_gamma   90.00
#
_symmetry.space_group_name_H-M   'P 1'
#
loop_
_entity.id
_entity.type
_entity.pdbx_description
1 polymer ?
#
loop_
_entity_poly.entity_id
_entity_poly.type
_entity_poly.pdbx_seq_one_letter_code
_entity_poly.pdbx_strand_id
1 'polypeptide(L)'
;MKRAMLIIIVCSALVTIGAALKCEVCYSLSSNSCSGHYETCSSSQDRCMETLTQTSIGDVESVALEKSCGSLYKCMHPASLTAPNYRVSVTTLCCDTDYCNNRTMNWKTENSTLNGMNCPSCFSKNSETCDKLIPLNCTGNETHCIQFTASRHRGSPVTMAGCATENMKKSQGKAAFWGDSIQVSRFKAFNGGMSLQAGCLPTILAILTAMKIRSTE
;
A
#
# COMPACT_ATOMS: atom_id res chain seq x y z
N MET A 1 31.93 -18.55 50.47
CA MET A 1 31.60 -18.85 49.05
C MET A 1 30.25 -19.56 48.85
N LYS A 2 29.66 -20.25 49.84
CA LYS A 2 28.39 -21.00 49.66
C LYS A 2 27.10 -20.16 49.72
N ARG A 3 27.13 -18.93 50.26
CA ARG A 3 25.94 -18.06 50.38
C ARG A 3 25.66 -17.20 49.13
N ALA A 4 26.70 -16.87 48.36
CA ALA A 4 26.55 -16.08 47.13
C ALA A 4 25.95 -16.91 45.97
N MET A 5 26.15 -18.23 45.97
CA MET A 5 25.58 -19.15 44.98
C MET A 5 24.05 -19.32 45.11
N LEU A 6 23.47 -19.06 46.28
CA LEU A 6 22.03 -19.21 46.50
C LEU A 6 21.21 -18.02 45.95
N ILE A 7 21.81 -16.83 45.86
CA ILE A 7 21.14 -15.63 45.36
C ILE A 7 21.08 -15.63 43.83
N ILE A 8 22.06 -16.22 43.15
CA ILE A 8 22.10 -16.28 41.68
C ILE A 8 21.09 -17.29 41.12
N ILE A 9 20.70 -18.33 41.89
CA ILE A 9 19.74 -19.35 41.45
C ILE A 9 18.28 -18.85 41.48
N VAL A 10 17.98 -17.79 42.25
CA VAL A 10 16.61 -17.27 42.39
C VAL A 10 16.24 -16.25 41.31
N CYS A 11 17.19 -15.69 40.56
CA CYS A 11 16.90 -14.70 39.51
C CYS A 11 16.61 -15.28 38.11
N SER A 12 16.68 -16.59 37.91
CA SER A 12 16.58 -17.20 36.56
C SER A 12 15.19 -17.71 36.18
N ALA A 13 14.16 -17.52 37.01
CA ALA A 13 12.83 -18.12 36.81
C ALA A 13 11.74 -17.17 36.29
N LEU A 14 12.07 -15.92 35.95
CA LEU A 14 11.13 -15.00 35.30
C LEU A 14 11.48 -14.85 33.81
N VAL A 15 11.62 -15.97 33.11
CA VAL A 15 11.26 -15.95 31.69
C VAL A 15 9.75 -15.92 31.69
N THR A 16 9.16 -14.73 31.77
CA THR A 16 7.76 -14.55 31.35
C THR A 16 7.71 -15.03 29.91
N ILE A 17 7.25 -16.26 29.70
CA ILE A 17 6.71 -16.68 28.42
C ILE A 17 5.63 -15.63 28.17
N GLY A 18 5.91 -14.66 27.30
CA GLY A 18 4.94 -13.64 26.92
C GLY A 18 3.68 -14.41 26.52
N ALA A 19 2.59 -14.22 27.27
CA ALA A 19 1.35 -14.90 26.99
C ALA A 19 1.01 -14.63 25.52
N ALA A 20 0.72 -15.71 24.77
CA ALA A 20 0.38 -15.56 23.37
C ALA A 20 -0.92 -14.76 23.25
N LEU A 21 -0.84 -13.61 22.59
CA LEU A 21 -1.94 -12.67 22.41
C LEU A 21 -3.13 -13.36 21.76
N LYS A 22 -4.35 -13.08 22.22
CA LYS A 22 -5.59 -13.59 21.63
C LYS A 22 -6.40 -12.48 20.98
N CYS A 23 -6.80 -12.68 19.74
CA CYS A 23 -7.53 -11.67 18.97
C CYS A 23 -8.80 -12.27 18.35
N GLU A 24 -9.81 -11.44 18.14
CA GLU A 24 -10.95 -11.83 17.31
C GLU A 24 -10.50 -11.88 15.84
N VAL A 25 -10.99 -12.87 15.09
CA VAL A 25 -10.74 -13.04 13.66
C VAL A 25 -12.06 -13.14 12.92
N CYS A 26 -12.30 -12.24 11.97
CA CYS A 26 -13.49 -12.24 11.12
C CYS A 26 -13.28 -11.39 9.87
N TYR A 27 -14.16 -11.55 8.90
CA TYR A 27 -14.22 -10.68 7.74
C TYR A 27 -15.67 -10.39 7.33
N SER A 28 -15.90 -9.23 6.73
CA SER A 28 -17.18 -8.87 6.10
C SER A 28 -16.91 -8.04 4.85
N LEU A 29 -17.60 -8.33 3.75
CA LEU A 29 -17.43 -7.65 2.45
C LEU A 29 -18.49 -6.58 2.16
N SER A 30 -19.35 -6.29 3.14
CA SER A 30 -20.47 -5.36 2.98
C SER A 30 -20.78 -4.56 4.24
N SER A 31 -20.01 -4.74 5.32
CA SER A 31 -20.22 -4.08 6.61
C SER A 31 -18.92 -3.54 7.17
N ASN A 32 -19.02 -2.50 7.99
CA ASN A 32 -17.95 -1.97 8.83
C ASN A 32 -17.89 -2.63 10.21
N SER A 33 -18.51 -3.79 10.35
CA SER A 33 -18.49 -4.61 11.54
C SER A 33 -18.55 -6.08 11.16
N CYS A 34 -17.83 -6.90 11.92
CA CYS A 34 -17.98 -8.34 11.91
C CYS A 34 -17.72 -8.89 13.31
N SER A 35 -18.27 -10.07 13.54
CA SER A 35 -17.99 -10.87 14.73
C SER A 35 -17.58 -12.27 14.29
N GLY A 36 -16.61 -12.86 14.96
CA GLY A 36 -16.07 -14.17 14.62
C GLY A 36 -15.53 -14.91 15.82
N HIS A 37 -14.65 -15.88 15.57
CA HIS A 37 -14.00 -16.65 16.62
C HIS A 37 -12.72 -15.96 17.09
N TYR A 38 -12.21 -16.39 18.24
CA TYR A 38 -10.95 -15.91 18.79
C TYR A 38 -9.82 -16.89 18.47
N GLU A 39 -8.69 -16.36 18.03
CA GLU A 39 -7.48 -17.13 17.74
C GLU A 39 -6.33 -16.70 18.65
N THR A 40 -5.45 -17.65 18.96
CA THR A 40 -4.18 -17.36 19.63
C THR A 40 -3.15 -17.01 18.56
N CYS A 41 -2.60 -15.80 18.61
CA CYS A 41 -1.65 -15.30 17.64
C CYS A 41 -0.31 -16.05 17.72
N SER A 42 0.37 -16.15 16.57
CA SER A 42 1.72 -16.70 16.52
C SER A 42 2.71 -15.78 17.26
N SER A 43 3.88 -16.30 17.63
CA SER A 43 4.93 -15.51 18.31
C SER A 43 5.42 -14.28 17.52
N SER A 44 5.18 -14.25 16.20
CA SER A 44 5.51 -13.12 15.33
C SER A 44 4.41 -12.06 15.23
N GLN A 45 3.22 -12.34 15.76
CA GLN A 45 2.04 -11.49 15.70
C GLN A 45 1.73 -10.94 17.09
N ASP A 46 2.21 -9.73 17.36
CA ASP A 46 2.11 -9.04 18.64
C ASP A 46 0.95 -8.04 18.71
N ARG A 47 0.07 -8.03 17.70
CA ARG A 47 -1.05 -7.08 17.61
C ARG A 47 -2.35 -7.76 17.18
N CYS A 48 -3.45 -7.36 17.81
CA CYS A 48 -4.77 -7.51 17.21
C CYS A 48 -5.00 -6.36 16.24
N MET A 49 -5.46 -6.68 15.05
CA MET A 49 -5.77 -5.73 13.99
C MET A 49 -7.27 -5.73 13.71
N GLU A 50 -7.80 -4.55 13.42
CA GLU A 50 -9.12 -4.35 12.84
C GLU A 50 -8.91 -3.41 11.67
N THR A 51 -9.15 -3.85 10.43
CA THR A 51 -8.90 -3.12 9.17
C THR A 51 -10.20 -2.86 8.44
N LEU A 52 -10.53 -1.59 8.24
CA LEU A 52 -11.64 -1.11 7.43
C LEU A 52 -11.06 -0.61 6.11
N THR A 53 -11.64 -1.07 5.01
CA THR A 53 -11.26 -0.62 3.68
C THR A 53 -12.49 -0.23 2.90
N GLN A 54 -12.41 0.95 2.31
CA GLN A 54 -13.43 1.54 1.47
C GLN A 54 -12.85 1.63 0.08
N THR A 55 -13.55 1.08 -0.92
CA THR A 55 -13.13 1.11 -2.32
C THR A 55 -14.25 1.70 -3.15
N SER A 56 -13.91 2.59 -4.06
CA SER A 56 -14.80 3.10 -5.09
C SER A 56 -14.24 2.71 -6.46
N ILE A 57 -15.05 2.07 -7.30
CA ILE A 57 -14.71 1.72 -8.68
C ILE A 57 -15.81 2.26 -9.59
N GLY A 58 -15.52 3.33 -10.32
CA GLY A 58 -16.56 4.12 -10.97
C GLY A 58 -17.57 4.63 -9.94
N ASP A 59 -18.86 4.36 -10.16
CA ASP A 59 -19.94 4.76 -9.25
C ASP A 59 -20.26 3.69 -8.18
N VAL A 60 -19.53 2.57 -8.16
CA VAL A 60 -19.75 1.48 -7.21
C VAL A 60 -18.84 1.67 -6.01
N GLU A 61 -19.44 1.90 -4.84
CA GLU A 61 -18.74 1.91 -3.56
C GLU A 61 -18.88 0.56 -2.87
N SER A 62 -17.80 0.09 -2.25
CA SER A 62 -17.77 -1.10 -1.42
C SER A 62 -17.00 -0.85 -0.13
N VAL A 63 -17.38 -1.57 0.91
CA VAL A 63 -16.73 -1.54 2.20
C VAL A 63 -16.46 -2.96 2.65
N ALA A 64 -15.32 -3.17 3.29
CA ALA A 64 -15.09 -4.38 4.04
C ALA A 64 -14.34 -4.11 5.32
N LEU A 65 -14.49 -5.07 6.22
CA LEU A 65 -13.79 -5.10 7.47
C LEU A 65 -13.13 -6.46 7.67
N GLU A 66 -11.91 -6.45 8.19
CA GLU A 66 -11.15 -7.63 8.59
C GLU A 66 -10.63 -7.46 10.01
N LYS A 67 -10.87 -8.44 10.88
CA LYS A 67 -10.20 -8.60 12.17
C LYS A 67 -9.20 -9.74 12.06
N SER A 68 -7.98 -9.54 12.54
CA SER A 68 -6.91 -10.55 12.43
C SER A 68 -5.82 -10.40 13.48
N CYS A 69 -5.02 -11.44 13.65
CA CYS A 69 -3.70 -11.36 14.27
C CYS A 69 -2.71 -10.73 13.29
N GLY A 70 -1.87 -9.82 13.77
CA GLY A 70 -0.83 -9.21 12.95
C GLY A 70 0.33 -8.67 13.77
N SER A 71 1.23 -7.97 13.10
CA SER A 71 2.42 -7.40 13.71
C SER A 71 2.39 -5.89 13.61
N LEU A 72 3.09 -5.19 14.50
CA LEU A 72 3.13 -3.72 14.51
C LEU A 72 3.44 -3.07 13.15
N TYR A 73 4.35 -3.66 12.35
CA TYR A 73 4.72 -3.11 11.05
C TYR A 73 3.57 -3.13 10.02
N LYS A 74 2.56 -3.99 10.18
CA LYS A 74 1.35 -4.01 9.34
C LYS A 74 0.31 -2.97 9.78
N CYS A 75 0.54 -2.24 10.87
CA CYS A 75 -0.35 -1.21 11.38
C CYS A 75 -0.19 0.14 10.63
N MET A 76 -0.34 0.14 9.31
CA MET A 76 0.01 1.29 8.46
C MET A 76 -1.17 2.25 8.22
N HIS A 77 -1.40 3.22 9.13
CA HIS A 77 -2.61 4.06 9.07
C HIS A 77 -2.44 5.57 9.15
N PRO A 78 -3.38 6.32 8.50
CA PRO A 78 -4.26 5.87 7.40
C PRO A 78 -3.46 5.66 6.10
N ALA A 79 -3.98 4.86 5.16
CA ALA A 79 -3.40 4.72 3.82
C ALA A 79 -4.48 4.90 2.75
N SER A 80 -4.26 5.77 1.76
CA SER A 80 -5.14 5.91 0.59
C SER A 80 -4.37 5.95 -0.73
N LEU A 81 -5.10 5.63 -1.79
CA LEU A 81 -4.72 5.72 -3.20
C LEU A 81 -5.91 6.18 -4.03
N THR A 82 -5.69 7.23 -4.84
CA THR A 82 -6.63 7.72 -5.85
C THR A 82 -6.03 7.59 -7.25
N ALA A 83 -6.79 6.95 -8.14
CA ALA A 83 -6.53 6.83 -9.57
C ALA A 83 -7.83 7.12 -10.35
N PRO A 84 -7.80 7.24 -11.70
CA PRO A 84 -9.00 7.46 -12.49
C PRO A 84 -10.01 6.33 -12.27
N ASN A 85 -11.25 6.67 -11.88
CA ASN A 85 -12.33 5.71 -11.60
C ASN A 85 -11.99 4.65 -10.54
N TYR A 86 -10.97 4.89 -9.70
CA TYR A 86 -10.58 3.99 -8.63
C TYR A 86 -10.09 4.78 -7.42
N ARG A 87 -10.70 4.53 -6.26
CA ARG A 87 -10.22 5.03 -4.97
C ARG A 87 -10.21 3.91 -3.97
N VAL A 88 -9.21 3.91 -3.10
CA VAL A 88 -9.17 3.02 -1.94
C VAL A 88 -8.61 3.76 -0.74
N SER A 89 -9.29 3.62 0.40
CA SER A 89 -8.85 4.11 1.69
C SER A 89 -8.88 2.97 2.69
N VAL A 90 -7.81 2.86 3.46
CA VAL A 90 -7.56 1.81 4.44
C VAL A 90 -7.25 2.45 5.78
N THR A 91 -8.00 2.03 6.78
CA THR A 91 -7.83 2.39 8.19
C THR A 91 -7.82 1.11 8.99
N THR A 92 -6.75 0.83 9.71
CA THR A 92 -6.67 -0.21 10.72
C THR A 92 -6.28 0.37 12.06
N LEU A 93 -6.90 -0.21 13.07
CA LEU A 93 -6.61 0.05 14.45
C LEU A 93 -5.87 -1.18 14.98
N CYS A 94 -4.84 -0.94 15.79
CA CYS A 94 -4.08 -2.01 16.40
C CYS A 94 -4.02 -1.82 17.91
N CYS A 95 -3.98 -2.95 18.61
CA CYS A 95 -3.86 -3.02 20.06
C CYS A 95 -3.14 -4.31 20.44
N ASP A 96 -2.64 -4.40 21.68
CA ASP A 96 -1.71 -5.44 22.16
C ASP A 96 -2.20 -6.12 23.45
N THR A 97 -3.51 -6.10 23.68
CA THR A 97 -4.14 -6.81 24.80
C THR A 97 -5.15 -7.82 24.28
N ASP A 98 -5.40 -8.88 25.04
CA ASP A 98 -6.33 -9.93 24.61
C ASP A 98 -7.71 -9.33 24.28
N TYR A 99 -8.28 -9.74 23.16
CA TYR A 99 -9.64 -9.43 22.72
C TYR A 99 -9.92 -7.93 22.49
N CYS A 100 -8.86 -7.13 22.29
CA CYS A 100 -8.97 -5.67 22.24
C CYS A 100 -9.56 -5.12 20.93
N ASN A 101 -9.64 -5.92 19.87
CA ASN A 101 -10.14 -5.52 18.55
C ASN A 101 -11.66 -5.69 18.40
N ASN A 102 -12.40 -5.34 19.45
CA ASN A 102 -13.87 -5.47 19.53
C ASN A 102 -14.61 -4.14 19.27
N ARG A 103 -13.94 -3.17 18.65
CA ARG A 103 -14.48 -1.83 18.45
C ARG A 103 -15.35 -1.81 17.19
N THR A 104 -16.09 -0.72 17.02
CA THR A 104 -16.79 -0.42 15.76
C THR A 104 -15.99 0.66 15.04
N MET A 105 -15.59 0.37 13.80
CA MET A 105 -14.94 1.38 12.98
C MET A 105 -15.95 2.28 12.25
N ASN A 106 -15.76 3.57 12.45
CA ASN A 106 -16.52 4.59 11.74
C ASN A 106 -15.88 4.89 10.39
N TRP A 107 -16.73 5.16 9.41
CA TRP A 107 -16.30 5.65 8.11
C TRP A 107 -15.63 7.01 8.26
N LYS A 108 -14.44 7.15 7.71
CA LYS A 108 -13.78 8.45 7.62
C LYS A 108 -14.11 9.04 6.27
N THR A 109 -14.73 10.21 6.25
CA THR A 109 -14.87 10.99 5.04
C THR A 109 -13.47 11.40 4.57
N GLU A 110 -13.14 11.08 3.32
CA GLU A 110 -11.86 11.51 2.73
C GLU A 110 -11.81 13.03 2.61
N ASN A 111 -10.64 13.60 2.86
CA ASN A 111 -10.42 15.03 2.65
C ASN A 111 -10.23 15.29 1.14
N SER A 112 -11.25 15.88 0.52
CA SER A 112 -11.28 16.22 -0.91
C SER A 112 -10.62 17.58 -1.24
N THR A 113 -10.03 18.27 -0.26
CA THR A 113 -9.33 19.53 -0.48
C THR A 113 -8.09 19.30 -1.34
N LEU A 114 -7.94 20.04 -2.44
CA LEU A 114 -6.76 19.99 -3.30
C LEU A 114 -5.49 20.31 -2.50
N ASN A 115 -4.46 19.50 -2.65
CA ASN A 115 -3.18 19.68 -1.93
C ASN A 115 -2.06 20.26 -2.81
N GLY A 116 -2.34 20.56 -4.08
CA GLY A 116 -1.40 21.15 -5.03
C GLY A 116 -0.46 20.15 -5.71
N MET A 117 -0.46 18.88 -5.32
CA MET A 117 0.29 17.84 -6.05
C MET A 117 -0.51 17.35 -7.27
N ASN A 118 0.20 17.07 -8.36
CA ASN A 118 -0.36 16.44 -9.55
C ASN A 118 0.45 15.19 -9.89
N CYS A 119 -0.25 14.08 -10.16
CA CYS A 119 0.35 12.82 -10.53
C CYS A 119 -0.13 12.35 -11.91
N PRO A 120 0.75 11.86 -12.81
CA PRO A 120 0.31 10.99 -13.90
C PRO A 120 -0.39 9.76 -13.33
N SER A 121 -1.54 9.44 -13.91
CA SER A 121 -2.47 8.49 -13.34
C SER A 121 -3.13 7.62 -14.42
N CYS A 122 -3.58 6.45 -14.01
CA CYS A 122 -4.28 5.47 -14.85
C CYS A 122 -4.91 4.38 -13.99
N PHE A 123 -5.93 3.71 -14.53
CA PHE A 123 -6.50 2.50 -13.96
C PHE A 123 -6.91 1.57 -15.10
N SER A 124 -6.10 0.53 -15.33
CA SER A 124 -6.24 -0.41 -16.44
C SER A 124 -6.55 -1.80 -15.91
N LYS A 125 -7.77 -2.28 -16.17
CA LYS A 125 -8.17 -3.66 -15.85
C LYS A 125 -7.66 -4.62 -16.93
N ASN A 126 -7.32 -5.84 -16.53
CA ASN A 126 -6.83 -6.90 -17.41
C ASN A 126 -5.61 -6.49 -18.24
N SER A 127 -4.74 -5.65 -17.68
CA SER A 127 -3.54 -5.13 -18.34
C SER A 127 -2.39 -5.02 -17.35
N GLU A 128 -1.17 -5.25 -17.83
CA GLU A 128 0.07 -5.05 -17.07
C GLU A 128 0.63 -3.62 -17.24
N THR A 129 0.05 -2.81 -18.12
CA THR A 129 0.55 -1.47 -18.45
C THR A 129 -0.55 -0.42 -18.44
N CYS A 130 -0.13 0.84 -18.38
CA CYS A 130 -1.00 1.97 -18.65
C CYS A 130 -0.71 2.50 -20.05
N ASP A 131 -1.69 2.40 -20.94
CA ASP A 131 -1.53 2.83 -22.33
C ASP A 131 -1.47 4.36 -22.44
N LYS A 132 -2.17 5.04 -21.53
CA LYS A 132 -2.19 6.49 -21.43
C LYS A 132 -2.18 6.92 -19.97
N LEU A 133 -1.27 7.82 -19.64
CA LEU A 133 -1.25 8.52 -18.35
C LEU A 133 -1.99 9.85 -18.51
N ILE A 134 -2.86 10.15 -17.55
CA ILE A 134 -3.57 11.43 -17.47
C ILE A 134 -3.22 12.14 -16.16
N PRO A 135 -3.09 13.48 -16.17
CA PRO A 135 -2.83 14.22 -14.93
C PRO A 135 -4.02 14.10 -13.97
N LEU A 136 -3.73 13.88 -12.69
CA LEU A 136 -4.70 13.81 -11.60
C LEU A 136 -4.25 14.76 -10.50
N ASN A 137 -5.12 15.68 -10.10
CA ASN A 137 -4.87 16.57 -8.96
C ASN A 137 -5.14 15.81 -7.67
N CYS A 138 -4.15 15.77 -6.78
CA CYS A 138 -4.23 15.06 -5.52
C CYS A 138 -4.94 15.90 -4.45
N THR A 139 -5.52 15.21 -3.48
CA THR A 139 -6.28 15.81 -2.38
C THR A 139 -5.79 15.33 -1.03
N GLY A 140 -6.05 16.12 0.01
CA GLY A 140 -5.76 15.75 1.39
C GLY A 140 -4.29 15.32 1.58
N ASN A 141 -4.10 14.15 2.17
CA ASN A 141 -2.78 13.62 2.54
C ASN A 141 -2.11 12.77 1.44
N GLU A 142 -2.66 12.75 0.23
CA GLU A 142 -2.05 12.04 -0.91
C GLU A 142 -0.92 12.87 -1.53
N THR A 143 0.25 12.81 -0.91
CA THR A 143 1.43 13.63 -1.25
C THR A 143 2.50 12.87 -2.01
N HIS A 144 2.18 11.72 -2.59
CA HIS A 144 3.10 10.91 -3.40
C HIS A 144 2.44 10.42 -4.66
N CYS A 145 3.22 10.24 -5.73
CA CYS A 145 2.77 9.54 -6.91
C CYS A 145 3.33 8.12 -6.93
N ILE A 146 2.45 7.14 -7.13
CA ILE A 146 2.84 5.74 -7.26
C ILE A 146 2.27 5.11 -8.53
N GLN A 147 2.92 4.05 -9.00
CA GLN A 147 2.43 3.17 -10.07
C GLN A 147 2.78 1.74 -9.71
N PHE A 148 1.86 0.80 -9.90
CA PHE A 148 2.13 -0.64 -9.72
C PHE A 148 1.14 -1.51 -10.50
N THR A 149 1.47 -2.79 -10.60
CA THR A 149 0.60 -3.84 -11.14
C THR A 149 0.25 -4.82 -10.03
N ALA A 150 -1.03 -5.13 -9.88
CA ALA A 150 -1.53 -6.10 -8.92
C ALA A 150 -2.23 -7.27 -9.64
N SER A 151 -1.97 -8.49 -9.20
CA SER A 151 -2.67 -9.67 -9.72
C SER A 151 -2.77 -10.76 -8.67
N ARG A 152 -3.80 -11.60 -8.77
CA ARG A 152 -3.87 -12.88 -8.03
C ARG A 152 -3.19 -13.96 -8.88
N HIS A 153 -2.71 -15.04 -8.26
CA HIS A 153 -2.19 -16.17 -9.04
C HIS A 153 -3.24 -16.69 -10.04
N ARG A 154 -2.89 -16.75 -11.33
CA ARG A 154 -3.79 -17.06 -12.46
C ARG A 154 -4.97 -16.09 -12.65
N GLY A 155 -4.96 -14.94 -11.97
CA GLY A 155 -5.92 -13.87 -12.16
C GLY A 155 -5.48 -12.87 -13.23
N SER A 156 -6.42 -12.07 -13.73
CA SER A 156 -6.09 -10.98 -14.65
C SER A 156 -5.41 -9.83 -13.91
N PRO A 157 -4.32 -9.24 -14.46
CA PRO A 157 -3.62 -8.14 -13.82
C PRO A 157 -4.42 -6.85 -13.88
N VAL A 158 -4.20 -5.99 -12.90
CA VAL A 158 -4.68 -4.61 -12.88
C VAL A 158 -3.48 -3.70 -12.64
N THR A 159 -3.28 -2.73 -13.53
CA THR A 159 -2.24 -1.71 -13.37
C THR A 159 -2.89 -0.39 -13.03
N MET A 160 -2.33 0.30 -12.03
CA MET A 160 -2.81 1.61 -11.63
C MET A 160 -1.66 2.56 -11.28
N ALA A 161 -1.89 3.83 -11.55
CA ALA A 161 -1.03 4.93 -11.13
C ALA A 161 -1.89 6.09 -10.64
N GLY A 162 -1.38 6.85 -9.68
CA GLY A 162 -2.08 8.01 -9.17
C GLY A 162 -1.50 8.55 -7.86
N CYS A 163 -2.35 9.27 -7.14
CA CYS A 163 -2.05 9.96 -5.89
C CYS A 163 -2.12 8.97 -4.73
N ALA A 164 -1.15 9.03 -3.82
CA ALA A 164 -1.06 8.11 -2.69
C ALA A 164 -0.52 8.78 -1.45
N THR A 165 -0.97 8.28 -0.30
CA THR A 165 -0.37 8.61 1.01
C THR A 165 1.02 7.99 1.19
N GLU A 166 1.79 8.52 2.13
CA GLU A 166 3.11 7.97 2.50
C GLU A 166 3.03 6.49 2.93
N ASN A 167 1.98 6.09 3.65
CA ASN A 167 1.78 4.71 4.09
C ASN A 167 1.50 3.78 2.91
N MET A 168 0.68 4.21 1.95
CA MET A 168 0.45 3.45 0.73
C MET A 168 1.75 3.25 -0.05
N LYS A 169 2.58 4.30 -0.18
CA LYS A 169 3.91 4.22 -0.78
C LYS A 169 4.83 3.24 -0.04
N LYS A 170 4.93 3.35 1.29
CA LYS A 170 5.76 2.46 2.13
C LYS A 170 5.33 0.99 2.02
N SER A 171 4.03 0.74 1.87
CA SER A 171 3.48 -0.60 1.63
C SER A 171 3.74 -1.13 0.22
N GLN A 172 4.31 -0.30 -0.67
CA GLN A 172 4.48 -0.59 -2.09
C GLN A 172 3.15 -0.92 -2.79
N GLY A 173 2.06 -0.25 -2.40
CA GLY A 173 0.71 -0.51 -2.91
C GLY A 173 -0.01 -1.71 -2.29
N LYS A 174 0.66 -2.52 -1.45
CA LYS A 174 0.05 -3.69 -0.81
C LYS A 174 -1.08 -3.33 0.16
N ALA A 175 -1.03 -2.14 0.77
CA ALA A 175 -2.10 -1.69 1.68
C ALA A 175 -3.46 -1.56 1.00
N ALA A 176 -3.54 -1.46 -0.34
CA ALA A 176 -4.79 -1.42 -1.09
C ALA A 176 -5.55 -2.75 -1.13
N PHE A 177 -4.92 -3.86 -0.71
CA PHE A 177 -5.47 -5.20 -0.85
C PHE A 177 -5.49 -5.94 0.49
N TRP A 178 -6.52 -6.76 0.71
CA TRP A 178 -6.56 -7.65 1.89
C TRP A 178 -5.85 -8.96 1.63
N GLY A 179 -5.17 -9.42 2.69
CA GLY A 179 -4.42 -10.67 2.70
C GLY A 179 -3.24 -10.71 1.74
N ASP A 180 -2.49 -11.81 1.80
CA ASP A 180 -1.23 -11.97 1.07
C ASP A 180 -1.40 -12.63 -0.31
N SER A 181 -2.65 -12.83 -0.76
CA SER A 181 -2.97 -13.52 -2.03
C SER A 181 -2.75 -12.66 -3.28
N ILE A 182 -2.64 -11.34 -3.11
CA ILE A 182 -2.38 -10.39 -4.19
C ILE A 182 -0.89 -10.13 -4.31
N GLN A 183 -0.35 -10.38 -5.49
CA GLN A 183 1.03 -10.07 -5.84
C GLN A 183 1.07 -8.66 -6.43
N VAL A 184 1.81 -7.77 -5.76
CA VAL A 184 2.12 -6.45 -6.28
C VAL A 184 3.51 -6.48 -6.93
N SER A 185 3.59 -5.98 -8.15
CA SER A 185 4.81 -5.96 -8.96
C SER A 185 4.96 -4.63 -9.68
N ARG A 186 6.14 -4.39 -10.26
CA ARG A 186 6.44 -3.18 -11.04
C ARG A 186 6.18 -1.86 -10.28
N PHE A 187 6.31 -1.87 -8.96
CA PHE A 187 6.09 -0.70 -8.12
C PHE A 187 7.10 0.40 -8.43
N LYS A 188 6.61 1.62 -8.61
CA LYS A 188 7.40 2.84 -8.77
C LYS A 188 6.78 3.93 -7.92
N ALA A 189 7.62 4.72 -7.28
CA ALA A 189 7.23 5.97 -6.64
C ALA A 189 8.03 7.10 -7.26
N PHE A 190 7.40 8.25 -7.48
CA PHE A 190 8.05 9.42 -8.05
C PHE A 190 7.47 10.69 -7.41
N ASN A 191 8.31 11.72 -7.30
CA ASN A 191 7.89 12.99 -6.75
C ASN A 191 7.07 13.73 -7.82
N GLY A 192 5.89 14.22 -7.45
CA GLY A 192 4.99 14.97 -8.33
C GLY A 192 5.71 16.16 -8.95
N GLY A 193 6.05 16.02 -10.21
CA GLY A 193 6.78 16.97 -11.02
C GLY A 193 6.80 16.37 -12.42
N MET A 194 6.22 17.10 -13.37
CA MET A 194 6.09 16.65 -14.75
C MET A 194 7.50 16.46 -15.34
N SER A 195 8.05 15.24 -15.27
CA SER A 195 9.09 14.82 -16.22
C SER A 195 8.37 14.59 -17.54
N LEU A 196 8.18 15.66 -18.30
CA LEU A 196 8.16 15.54 -19.75
C LEU A 196 9.42 14.75 -20.10
N GLN A 197 9.30 13.45 -20.37
CA GLN A 197 10.29 12.79 -21.20
C GLN A 197 10.23 13.54 -22.52
N ALA A 198 11.09 14.55 -22.66
CA ALA A 198 11.48 15.09 -23.93
C ALA A 198 11.88 13.86 -24.75
N GLY A 199 11.07 13.55 -25.76
CA GLY A 199 11.42 12.56 -26.76
C GLY A 199 12.85 12.84 -27.16
N CYS A 200 13.67 11.81 -27.10
CA CYS A 200 15.01 11.82 -27.65
C CYS A 200 14.87 12.27 -29.11
N LEU A 201 15.12 13.56 -29.37
CA LEU A 201 15.21 14.08 -30.72
C LEU A 201 16.38 13.32 -31.35
N PRO A 202 16.17 12.59 -32.46
CA PRO A 202 17.30 12.04 -33.17
C PRO A 202 18.10 13.22 -33.70
N THR A 203 19.34 13.39 -33.21
CA THR A 203 20.29 14.31 -33.82
C THR A 203 20.66 13.76 -35.20
N ILE A 204 19.85 14.09 -36.21
CA ILE A 204 20.27 13.99 -37.61
C ILE A 204 21.21 15.18 -37.84
N LEU A 205 22.51 14.95 -37.72
CA LEU A 205 23.52 15.86 -38.24
C LEU A 205 24.09 15.24 -39.52
N ALA A 206 23.50 15.59 -40.65
CA ALA A 206 24.04 15.30 -41.97
C ALA A 206 24.19 16.62 -42.73
N ILE A 207 25.39 17.20 -42.73
CA ILE A 207 25.83 18.15 -43.78
C ILE A 207 27.32 17.94 -44.07
N LEU A 208 27.56 17.17 -45.14
CA LEU A 208 28.44 17.45 -46.30
C LEU A 208 29.56 18.50 -46.16
N THR A 209 30.81 18.06 -46.34
CA THR A 209 31.89 18.67 -47.16
C THR A 209 33.08 17.68 -47.14
N ALA A 210 33.86 17.37 -48.18
CA ALA A 210 33.90 17.73 -49.59
C ALA A 210 34.66 16.61 -50.33
N MET A 211 34.12 16.11 -51.44
CA MET A 211 34.90 15.38 -52.45
C MET A 211 35.79 16.40 -53.16
N LYS A 212 37.10 16.28 -52.99
CA LYS A 212 38.08 17.03 -53.78
C LYS A 212 38.47 16.19 -55.01
N ILE A 213 37.71 16.35 -56.09
CA ILE A 213 38.14 15.97 -57.44
C ILE A 213 38.39 17.29 -58.17
N ARG A 214 39.67 17.58 -58.45
CA ARG A 214 40.09 18.70 -59.29
C ARG A 214 40.23 18.18 -60.71
N SER A 215 39.62 18.88 -61.65
CA SER A 215 39.62 18.62 -63.10
C SER A 215 40.95 19.04 -63.75
N THR A 216 41.38 18.23 -64.72
CA THR A 216 42.02 18.57 -66.02
C THR A 216 42.77 19.90 -66.16
N GLU A 217 44.08 19.79 -66.38
CA GLU A 217 44.74 20.19 -67.64
C GLU A 217 45.52 18.97 -68.15
#